data_AF-A0A8T3Y215-F1
#
_entry.id   AF-A0A8T3Y215-F1
#
_cell.length_a   1.000
_cell.length_b   1.000
_cell.length_c   1.000
_cell.angle_alpha   90.00
_cell.angle_beta   90.00
_cell.angle_gamma   90.00
#
_symmetry.space_group_name_H-M   'P 1'
#
loop_
_entity.id
_entity.type
_entity.pdbx_description
1 polymer ?
#
loop_
_entity_poly.entity_id
_entity_poly.type
_entity_poly.pdbx_seq_one_letter_code
_entity_poly.pdbx_strand_id
1 'polypeptide(L)'
;MKRYKAIAYVQQALSFLFINEKNAEKIRAIYLYGSAARDELTQESDIDIFIDCEEKDEKKMETEGKSAISRFYESKEYEKWKILRFTHPISINTGNVRVWELNTSISSEGILLYSRQTDIIKGKKETLFIIELPSKKEQYLKFTRKFFGRKEKYYRGEGILHNLKGKKISSNVFIIPKEYQQETMTVLGKLGVNYSMKEYYILE
;
A
#
# COMPACT_ATOMS: atom_id res chain seq x y z
N MET A 1 12.00 -4.10 -13.83
CA MET A 1 11.44 -4.92 -14.95
C MET A 1 11.19 -6.37 -14.53
N LYS A 2 11.94 -6.89 -13.54
CA LYS A 2 11.82 -8.28 -13.07
C LYS A 2 10.51 -8.49 -12.30
N ARG A 3 10.10 -7.50 -11.49
CA ARG A 3 8.83 -7.54 -10.73
C ARG A 3 7.59 -7.83 -11.57
N TYR A 4 7.40 -7.15 -12.71
CA TYR A 4 6.23 -7.39 -13.57
C TYR A 4 6.23 -8.82 -14.15
N LYS A 5 7.42 -9.35 -14.51
CA LYS A 5 7.56 -10.74 -14.94
C LYS A 5 7.22 -11.71 -13.81
N ALA A 6 7.70 -11.45 -12.59
CA ALA A 6 7.39 -12.24 -11.41
C ALA A 6 5.88 -12.27 -11.12
N ILE A 7 5.21 -11.12 -11.16
CA ILE A 7 3.76 -11.03 -10.98
C ILE A 7 3.03 -11.87 -12.02
N ALA A 8 3.34 -11.70 -13.31
CA ALA A 8 2.69 -12.45 -14.38
C ALA A 8 2.96 -13.96 -14.30
N TYR A 9 4.20 -14.35 -13.97
CA TYR A 9 4.61 -15.74 -13.79
C TYR A 9 3.83 -16.40 -12.65
N VAL A 10 3.75 -15.72 -11.50
CA VAL A 10 3.00 -16.20 -10.34
C VAL A 10 1.51 -16.24 -10.60
N GLN A 11 0.93 -15.20 -11.21
CA GLN A 11 -0.50 -15.19 -11.54
C GLN A 11 -0.88 -16.38 -12.43
N GLN A 12 -0.01 -16.74 -13.36
CA GLN A 12 -0.23 -17.91 -14.19
C GLN A 12 -0.11 -19.21 -13.40
N ALA A 13 0.87 -19.35 -12.50
CA ALA A 13 0.97 -20.49 -11.60
C ALA A 13 -0.27 -20.61 -10.69
N LEU A 14 -0.73 -19.50 -10.12
CA LEU A 14 -1.92 -19.43 -9.27
C LEU A 14 -3.20 -19.81 -10.02
N SER A 15 -3.29 -19.63 -11.35
CA SER A 15 -4.46 -20.11 -12.09
C SER A 15 -4.72 -21.62 -11.89
N PHE A 16 -3.68 -22.43 -11.66
CA PHE A 16 -3.78 -23.87 -11.39
C PHE A 16 -4.31 -24.19 -9.97
N LEU A 17 -4.24 -23.24 -9.05
CA LEU A 17 -4.82 -23.35 -7.71
C LEU A 17 -6.35 -23.18 -7.76
N PHE A 18 -6.82 -22.32 -8.66
CA PHE A 18 -8.24 -22.01 -8.83
C PHE A 18 -9.00 -22.93 -9.79
N ILE A 19 -8.33 -23.91 -10.42
CA ILE A 19 -9.02 -25.01 -11.14
C ILE A 19 -10.02 -25.71 -10.22
N ASN A 20 -9.67 -25.87 -8.93
CA ASN A 20 -10.61 -26.26 -7.90
C ASN A 20 -11.26 -25.00 -7.31
N GLU A 21 -12.45 -24.66 -7.81
CA GLU A 21 -13.17 -23.43 -7.43
C GLU A 21 -13.40 -23.30 -5.91
N LYS A 22 -13.52 -24.43 -5.20
CA LYS A 22 -13.68 -24.45 -3.73
C LYS A 22 -12.48 -23.87 -2.97
N ASN A 23 -11.31 -23.79 -3.62
CA ASN A 23 -10.14 -23.15 -3.02
C ASN A 23 -10.37 -21.63 -2.88
N ALA A 24 -11.09 -20.99 -3.80
CA ALA A 24 -11.38 -19.57 -3.74
C ALA A 24 -12.20 -19.18 -2.50
N GLU A 25 -13.06 -20.08 -2.02
CA GLU A 25 -13.85 -19.86 -0.81
C GLU A 25 -12.99 -19.87 0.47
N LYS A 26 -11.83 -20.53 0.45
CA LYS A 26 -10.97 -20.72 1.63
C LYS A 26 -9.85 -19.68 1.72
N ILE A 27 -9.54 -19.04 0.60
CA ILE A 27 -8.47 -18.06 0.48
C ILE A 27 -9.06 -16.68 0.70
N ARG A 28 -8.55 -15.94 1.69
CA ARG A 28 -8.89 -14.52 1.89
C ARG A 28 -8.12 -13.66 0.90
N ALA A 29 -6.80 -13.85 0.84
CA ALA A 29 -5.92 -13.09 -0.02
C ALA A 29 -4.66 -13.89 -0.39
N ILE A 30 -3.98 -13.49 -1.46
CA ILE A 30 -2.68 -14.03 -1.86
C ILE A 30 -1.72 -12.87 -2.09
N TYR A 31 -0.54 -12.96 -1.49
CA TYR A 31 0.48 -11.92 -1.57
C TYR A 31 1.76 -12.49 -2.19
N LEU A 32 2.35 -11.75 -3.12
CA LEU A 32 3.75 -11.88 -3.50
C LEU A 32 4.58 -11.04 -2.54
N TYR A 33 5.62 -11.61 -1.95
CA TYR A 33 6.51 -10.88 -1.03
C TYR A 33 7.98 -11.24 -1.29
N GLY A 34 8.87 -10.78 -0.41
CA GLY A 34 10.30 -11.05 -0.52
C GLY A 34 10.98 -10.32 -1.68
N SER A 35 12.05 -10.91 -2.20
CA SER A 35 12.92 -10.29 -3.21
C SER A 35 12.19 -9.92 -4.51
N ALA A 36 11.21 -10.73 -4.91
CA ALA A 36 10.39 -10.50 -6.09
C ALA A 36 9.54 -9.23 -5.97
N ALA A 37 8.97 -8.96 -4.79
CA ALA A 37 8.16 -7.78 -4.54
C ALA A 37 8.99 -6.48 -4.51
N ARG A 38 10.22 -6.56 -3.99
CA ARG A 38 11.19 -5.44 -3.92
C ARG A 38 11.94 -5.14 -5.23
N ASP A 39 11.69 -5.87 -6.32
CA ASP A 39 12.46 -5.82 -7.59
C ASP A 39 13.96 -6.18 -7.41
N GLU A 40 14.27 -6.98 -6.39
CA GLU A 40 15.62 -7.44 -6.00
C GLU A 40 15.91 -8.88 -6.44
N LEU A 41 15.03 -9.49 -7.25
CA LEU A 41 15.14 -10.89 -7.67
C LEU A 41 16.47 -11.15 -8.41
N THR A 42 17.26 -12.08 -7.88
CA THR A 42 18.49 -12.60 -8.51
C THR A 42 18.21 -13.93 -9.22
N GLN A 43 19.17 -14.46 -9.99
CA GLN A 43 18.98 -15.74 -10.69
C GLN A 43 18.77 -16.93 -9.74
N GLU A 44 19.35 -16.86 -8.54
CA GLU A 44 19.27 -17.91 -7.52
C GLU A 44 18.08 -17.73 -6.58
N SER A 45 17.40 -16.58 -6.65
CA SER A 45 16.26 -16.27 -5.80
C SER A 45 15.04 -17.13 -6.18
N ASP A 46 14.34 -17.60 -5.16
CA ASP A 46 12.98 -18.10 -5.27
C ASP A 46 11.96 -16.93 -5.26
N ILE A 47 10.73 -17.26 -5.62
CA ILE A 47 9.60 -16.35 -5.57
C ILE A 47 8.68 -16.79 -4.44
N ASP A 48 8.56 -15.93 -3.43
CA ASP A 48 7.77 -16.18 -2.24
C ASP A 48 6.32 -15.73 -2.38
N ILE A 49 5.39 -16.65 -2.12
CA ILE A 49 3.95 -16.40 -2.11
C ILE A 49 3.38 -16.77 -0.74
N PHE A 50 2.51 -15.91 -0.23
CA PHE A 50 1.74 -16.16 0.99
C PHE A 50 0.26 -16.27 0.66
N ILE A 51 -0.38 -17.36 1.08
CA ILE A 51 -1.82 -17.57 0.96
C ILE A 51 -2.45 -17.33 2.33
N ASP A 52 -3.19 -16.22 2.45
CA ASP A 52 -3.92 -15.87 3.65
C ASP A 52 -5.23 -16.67 3.72
N CYS A 53 -5.37 -17.51 4.75
CA CYS A 53 -6.53 -18.35 4.98
C CYS A 53 -6.84 -18.50 6.48
N GLU A 54 -7.91 -19.21 6.80
CA GLU A 54 -8.18 -19.62 8.19
C GLU A 54 -7.21 -20.74 8.61
N GLU A 55 -6.87 -20.78 9.90
CA GLU A 55 -5.94 -21.77 10.49
C GLU A 55 -6.37 -23.22 10.17
N LYS A 56 -7.69 -23.48 10.21
CA LYS A 56 -8.27 -24.80 9.88
C LYS A 56 -8.01 -25.25 8.44
N ASP A 57 -7.75 -24.31 7.53
CA ASP A 57 -7.54 -24.56 6.10
C ASP A 57 -6.05 -24.50 5.70
N GLU A 58 -5.15 -24.11 6.60
CA GLU A 58 -3.72 -23.85 6.32
C GLU A 58 -3.01 -25.03 5.64
N LYS A 59 -3.04 -26.21 6.27
CA LYS A 59 -2.42 -27.44 5.73
C LYS A 59 -3.01 -27.86 4.38
N LYS A 60 -4.32 -27.65 4.22
CA LYS A 60 -5.01 -27.97 2.97
C LYS A 60 -4.57 -27.02 1.87
N MET A 61 -4.53 -25.72 2.15
CA MET A 61 -4.08 -24.71 1.18
C MET A 61 -2.60 -24.85 0.83
N GLU A 62 -1.77 -25.28 1.77
CA GLU A 62 -0.37 -25.58 1.49
C GLU A 62 -0.23 -26.76 0.50
N THR A 63 -1.00 -27.82 0.73
CA THR A 63 -1.02 -29.01 -0.15
C THR A 63 -1.57 -28.68 -1.53
N GLU A 64 -2.69 -27.98 -1.60
CA GLU A 64 -3.32 -27.54 -2.85
C GLU A 64 -2.41 -26.57 -3.62
N GLY A 65 -1.75 -25.64 -2.91
CA GLY A 65 -0.76 -24.72 -3.45
C GLY A 65 0.41 -25.46 -4.09
N LYS A 66 1.07 -26.34 -3.33
CA LYS A 66 2.18 -27.16 -3.85
C LYS A 66 1.76 -28.00 -5.06
N SER A 67 0.58 -28.61 -5.01
CA SER A 67 0.02 -29.37 -6.13
C SER A 67 -0.23 -28.49 -7.35
N ALA A 68 -0.75 -27.27 -7.17
CA ALA A 68 -0.94 -26.31 -8.25
C ALA A 68 0.39 -25.89 -8.91
N ILE A 69 1.42 -25.62 -8.11
CA ILE A 69 2.77 -25.29 -8.63
C ILE A 69 3.36 -26.47 -9.41
N SER A 70 3.23 -27.70 -8.93
CA SER A 70 3.68 -28.89 -9.66
C SER A 70 2.99 -28.99 -11.02
N ARG A 71 1.65 -28.86 -11.05
CA ARG A 71 0.87 -28.86 -12.30
C ARG A 71 1.31 -27.75 -13.24
N PHE A 72 1.59 -26.56 -12.71
CA PHE A 72 2.09 -25.46 -13.52
C PHE A 72 3.43 -25.81 -14.17
N TYR A 73 4.40 -26.36 -13.42
CA TYR A 73 5.70 -26.75 -13.95
C TYR A 73 5.65 -27.88 -15.00
N GLU A 74 4.62 -28.70 -14.98
CA GLU A 74 4.37 -29.73 -16.00
C GLU A 74 3.58 -29.21 -17.22
N SER A 75 3.07 -27.97 -17.15
CA SER A 75 2.15 -27.41 -18.15
C SER A 75 2.85 -26.78 -19.36
N LYS A 76 2.11 -26.65 -20.46
CA LYS A 76 2.52 -25.85 -21.62
C LYS A 76 2.67 -24.36 -21.31
N GLU A 77 2.03 -23.85 -20.25
CA GLU A 77 2.21 -22.47 -19.84
C GLU A 77 3.62 -22.23 -19.27
N TYR A 78 4.14 -23.17 -18.48
CA TYR A 78 5.51 -23.07 -17.98
C TYR A 78 6.57 -23.17 -19.09
N GLU A 79 6.32 -23.95 -20.14
CA GLU A 79 7.20 -23.99 -21.32
C GLU A 79 7.38 -22.60 -21.97
N LYS A 80 6.34 -21.76 -21.98
CA LYS A 80 6.46 -20.37 -22.47
C LYS A 80 7.45 -19.57 -21.65
N TRP A 81 7.48 -19.77 -20.34
CA TRP A 81 8.41 -19.08 -19.42
C TRP A 81 9.86 -19.55 -19.56
N LYS A 82 10.08 -20.82 -19.92
CA LYS A 82 11.42 -21.31 -20.31
C LYS A 82 11.94 -20.56 -21.53
N ILE A 83 11.10 -20.37 -22.55
CA ILE A 83 11.46 -19.59 -23.76
C ILE A 83 11.79 -18.14 -23.40
N LEU A 84 11.02 -17.54 -22.49
CA LEU A 84 11.26 -16.19 -21.97
C LEU A 84 12.49 -16.08 -21.05
N ARG A 85 13.16 -17.21 -20.76
CA ARG A 85 14.30 -17.33 -19.83
C ARG A 85 14.02 -16.70 -18.47
N PHE A 86 12.80 -16.92 -17.97
CA PHE A 86 12.37 -16.44 -16.67
C PHE A 86 11.70 -17.59 -15.92
N THR A 87 12.50 -18.34 -15.19
CA THR A 87 12.08 -19.52 -14.43
C THR A 87 12.68 -19.42 -13.04
N HIS A 88 11.83 -19.43 -12.02
CA HIS A 88 12.24 -19.39 -10.63
C HIS A 88 11.44 -20.42 -9.84
N PRO A 89 12.02 -21.07 -8.83
CA PRO A 89 11.26 -21.82 -7.85
C PRO A 89 10.21 -20.92 -7.20
N ILE A 90 9.04 -21.47 -6.92
CA ILE A 90 7.96 -20.79 -6.23
C ILE A 90 7.79 -21.44 -4.86
N SER A 91 8.01 -20.65 -3.82
CA SER A 91 7.85 -21.04 -2.42
C SER A 91 6.46 -20.58 -1.94
N ILE A 92 5.68 -21.49 -1.34
CA ILE A 92 4.35 -21.19 -0.82
C ILE A 92 4.35 -21.34 0.69
N ASN A 93 3.95 -20.26 1.36
CA ASN A 93 3.59 -20.26 2.77
C ASN A 93 2.08 -20.00 2.89
N THR A 94 1.46 -20.59 3.90
CA THR A 94 0.02 -20.44 4.18
C THR A 94 -0.18 -20.07 5.64
N GLY A 95 -1.30 -19.42 5.96
CA GLY A 95 -1.67 -19.13 7.34
C GLY A 95 -2.48 -17.85 7.47
N ASN A 96 -2.53 -17.30 8.69
CA ASN A 96 -3.18 -16.03 8.96
C ASN A 96 -2.18 -14.87 8.90
N VAL A 97 -2.32 -14.00 7.90
CA VAL A 97 -1.40 -12.87 7.67
C VAL A 97 -1.24 -11.95 8.90
N ARG A 98 -2.28 -11.84 9.75
CA ARG A 98 -2.24 -10.98 10.93
C ARG A 98 -1.35 -11.52 12.05
N VAL A 99 -1.23 -12.84 12.14
CA VAL A 99 -0.49 -13.55 13.20
C VAL A 99 0.93 -13.89 12.74
N TRP A 100 1.17 -13.88 11.43
CA TRP A 100 2.44 -14.31 10.86
C TRP A 100 3.60 -13.37 11.23
N GLU A 101 4.74 -13.93 11.65
CA GLU A 101 5.91 -13.17 12.14
C GLU A 101 6.48 -12.18 11.10
N LEU A 102 6.23 -12.43 9.81
CA LEU A 102 6.62 -11.59 8.67
C LEU A 102 5.50 -10.63 8.21
N ASN A 103 4.45 -10.44 9.01
CA ASN A 103 3.34 -9.51 8.72
C ASN A 103 3.87 -8.11 8.35
N THR A 104 4.93 -7.64 9.00
CA THR A 104 5.55 -6.34 8.65
C THR A 104 6.08 -6.29 7.23
N SER A 105 6.69 -7.36 6.70
CA SER A 105 7.22 -7.39 5.32
C SER A 105 6.08 -7.50 4.29
N ILE A 106 5.07 -8.35 4.53
CA ILE A 106 3.89 -8.43 3.65
C ILE A 106 3.09 -7.12 3.67
N SER A 107 2.85 -6.55 4.84
CA SER A 107 2.03 -5.35 4.99
C SER A 107 2.70 -4.08 4.47
N SER A 108 4.04 -4.02 4.42
CA SER A 108 4.76 -2.84 3.92
C SER A 108 5.14 -2.94 2.44
N GLU A 109 5.53 -4.12 1.97
CA GLU A 109 6.15 -4.31 0.64
C GLU A 109 5.47 -5.39 -0.21
N GLY A 110 4.56 -6.18 0.37
CA GLY A 110 3.85 -7.25 -0.32
C GLY A 110 2.95 -6.71 -1.44
N ILE A 111 2.88 -7.46 -2.53
CA ILE A 111 2.01 -7.17 -3.67
C ILE A 111 0.80 -8.10 -3.56
N LEU A 112 -0.39 -7.52 -3.38
CA LEU A 112 -1.65 -8.26 -3.40
C LEU A 112 -1.91 -8.79 -4.82
N LEU A 113 -1.93 -10.11 -4.97
CA LEU A 113 -2.18 -10.80 -6.24
C LEU A 113 -3.65 -11.23 -6.40
N TYR A 114 -4.28 -11.59 -5.29
CA TYR A 114 -5.68 -12.01 -5.22
C TYR A 114 -6.28 -11.58 -3.89
N SER A 115 -7.55 -11.19 -3.90
CA SER A 115 -8.33 -11.05 -2.67
C SER A 115 -9.78 -11.44 -2.93
N ARG A 116 -10.34 -12.28 -2.07
CA ARG A 116 -11.75 -12.70 -2.14
C ARG A 116 -12.68 -11.53 -1.84
N GLN A 117 -12.26 -10.68 -0.91
CA GLN A 117 -12.85 -9.37 -0.70
C GLN A 117 -11.81 -8.33 -1.09
N THR A 118 -12.11 -7.50 -2.09
CA THR A 118 -11.39 -6.24 -2.19
C THR A 118 -11.79 -5.43 -0.97
N ASP A 119 -11.03 -5.56 0.12
CA ASP A 119 -10.96 -4.52 1.12
C ASP A 119 -10.39 -3.32 0.37
N ILE A 120 -11.26 -2.58 -0.33
CA ILE A 120 -11.03 -1.17 -0.60
C ILE A 120 -10.71 -0.65 0.78
N ILE A 121 -9.46 -0.31 1.05
CA ILE A 121 -9.09 0.41 2.27
C ILE A 121 -9.99 1.64 2.24
N LYS A 122 -11.13 1.57 2.93
CA LYS A 122 -12.07 2.67 3.11
C LYS A 122 -11.39 3.54 4.15
N GLY A 123 -10.42 4.29 3.67
CA GLY A 123 -9.70 5.25 4.45
C GLY A 123 -9.55 6.51 3.62
N LYS A 124 -9.77 7.65 4.26
CA LYS A 124 -9.51 8.94 3.62
C LYS A 124 -8.00 9.08 3.52
N LYS A 125 -7.48 9.18 2.29
CA LYS A 125 -6.09 9.56 2.07
C LYS A 125 -5.93 11.00 2.51
N GLU A 126 -5.06 11.22 3.48
CA GLU A 126 -4.75 12.54 3.99
C GLU A 126 -3.25 12.81 3.90
N THR A 127 -2.90 14.09 3.81
CA THR A 127 -1.52 14.56 3.79
C THR A 127 -1.29 15.43 5.02
N LEU A 128 -0.34 15.02 5.86
CA LEU A 128 0.15 15.81 6.97
C LEU A 128 1.23 16.76 6.47
N PHE A 129 1.11 18.03 6.79
CA PHE A 129 2.12 19.05 6.54
C PHE A 129 2.74 19.48 7.86
N ILE A 130 4.07 19.52 7.88
CA ILE A 130 4.87 20.13 8.95
C ILE A 130 5.53 21.36 8.33
N ILE A 131 5.15 22.55 8.79
CA ILE A 131 5.62 23.83 8.25
C ILE A 131 6.68 24.47 9.13
N GLU A 132 7.58 25.22 8.51
CA GLU A 132 8.47 26.13 9.21
C GLU A 132 7.75 27.46 9.46
N LEU A 133 7.43 27.74 10.71
CA LEU A 133 6.77 29.00 11.06
C LEU A 133 7.74 30.17 10.87
N PRO A 134 7.30 31.31 10.29
CA PRO A 134 8.16 32.47 10.15
C PRO A 134 8.69 32.95 11.50
N SER A 135 10.00 33.22 11.58
CA SER A 135 10.65 33.69 12.82
C SER A 135 10.29 35.14 13.16
N LYS A 136 10.04 35.98 12.15
CA LYS A 136 9.64 37.39 12.34
C LYS A 136 8.17 37.48 12.76
N LYS A 137 7.90 38.13 13.90
CA LYS A 137 6.55 38.27 14.50
C LYS A 137 5.49 38.77 13.52
N GLU A 138 5.80 39.77 12.70
CA GLU A 138 4.86 40.31 11.72
C GLU A 138 4.49 39.30 10.63
N GLN A 139 5.49 38.57 10.13
CA GLN A 139 5.30 37.52 9.12
C GLN A 139 4.54 36.33 9.70
N TYR A 140 4.88 35.94 10.93
CA TYR A 140 4.17 34.90 11.68
C TYR A 140 2.69 35.24 11.82
N LEU A 141 2.37 36.46 12.29
CA LEU A 141 0.99 36.90 12.49
C LEU A 141 0.22 37.00 11.16
N LYS A 142 0.86 37.52 10.10
CA LYS A 142 0.27 37.58 8.76
C LYS A 142 -0.05 36.18 8.23
N PHE A 143 0.89 35.25 8.37
CA PHE A 143 0.70 33.85 7.98
C PHE A 143 -0.42 33.19 8.78
N THR A 144 -0.36 33.22 10.12
CA THR A 144 -1.33 32.53 10.97
C THR A 144 -2.75 33.04 10.71
N ARG A 145 -2.94 34.36 10.61
CA ARG A 145 -4.26 34.95 10.33
C ARG A 145 -4.80 34.56 8.95
N LYS A 146 -3.94 34.52 7.93
CA LYS A 146 -4.36 34.19 6.56
C LYS A 146 -4.61 32.69 6.38
N PHE A 147 -3.71 31.85 6.90
CA PHE A 147 -3.75 30.41 6.66
C PHE A 147 -4.69 29.68 7.63
N PHE A 148 -4.63 29.99 8.93
CA PHE A 148 -5.47 29.34 9.94
C PHE A 148 -6.74 30.12 10.31
N GLY A 149 -6.83 31.39 9.91
CA GLY A 149 -7.97 32.25 10.22
C GLY A 149 -7.84 32.94 11.58
N ARG A 150 -8.94 33.58 12.01
CA ARG A 150 -9.03 34.31 13.28
C ARG A 150 -10.38 34.08 13.94
N LYS A 151 -10.37 33.82 15.26
CA LYS A 151 -11.55 33.90 16.11
C LYS A 151 -11.42 35.11 17.04
N GLU A 152 -12.31 36.06 16.89
CA GLU A 152 -12.54 37.18 17.80
C GLU A 152 -14.00 37.15 18.28
N LYS A 153 -14.27 37.89 19.36
CA LYS A 153 -15.57 37.92 20.06
C LYS A 153 -16.78 38.17 19.14
N TYR A 154 -16.58 38.85 18.01
CA TYR A 154 -17.62 39.15 17.00
C TYR A 154 -17.21 38.82 15.56
N TYR A 155 -16.04 38.21 15.34
CA TYR A 155 -15.52 37.95 13.99
C TYR A 155 -14.92 36.56 13.89
N ARG A 156 -15.41 35.78 12.93
CA ARG A 156 -14.86 34.46 12.58
C ARG A 156 -14.41 34.51 11.13
N GLY A 157 -13.12 34.79 10.94
CA GLY A 157 -12.50 34.67 9.62
C GLY A 157 -12.04 33.24 9.42
N GLU A 158 -12.67 32.52 8.50
CA GLU A 158 -12.19 31.19 8.08
C GLU A 158 -10.88 31.36 7.30
N GLY A 159 -9.84 30.63 7.73
CA GLY A 159 -8.54 30.65 7.07
C GLY A 159 -8.52 29.75 5.84
N ILE A 160 -7.47 29.89 5.02
CA ILE A 160 -7.28 29.03 3.84
C ILE A 160 -7.35 27.54 4.17
N LEU A 161 -6.83 27.12 5.34
CA LEU A 161 -6.90 25.74 5.79
C LEU A 161 -8.34 25.20 5.85
N HIS A 162 -9.31 26.04 6.22
CA HIS A 162 -10.72 25.64 6.27
C HIS A 162 -11.27 25.34 4.88
N ASN A 163 -10.96 26.18 3.89
CA ASN A 163 -11.37 25.99 2.50
C ASN A 163 -10.79 24.72 1.88
N LEU A 164 -9.58 24.33 2.33
CA LEU A 164 -8.91 23.09 1.94
C LEU A 164 -9.43 21.87 2.73
N LYS A 165 -10.54 22.01 3.47
CA LYS A 165 -11.10 21.00 4.38
C LYS A 165 -10.07 20.44 5.37
N GLY A 166 -9.07 21.24 5.73
CA GLY A 166 -7.96 20.83 6.57
C GLY A 166 -8.25 20.98 8.06
N LYS A 167 -7.54 20.20 8.86
CA LYS A 167 -7.58 20.25 10.33
C LYS A 167 -6.21 20.59 10.89
N LYS A 168 -6.16 21.61 11.74
CA LYS A 168 -4.96 21.97 12.48
C LYS A 168 -4.72 20.95 13.59
N ILE A 169 -3.51 20.40 13.66
CA ILE A 169 -3.10 19.43 14.67
C ILE A 169 -2.29 20.14 15.77
N SER A 170 -1.33 20.98 15.37
CA SER A 170 -0.52 21.79 16.28
C SER A 170 -0.22 23.16 15.64
N SER A 171 0.62 23.99 16.27
CA SER A 171 1.02 25.30 15.74
C SER A 171 1.63 25.22 14.34
N ASN A 172 2.46 24.20 14.08
CA ASN A 172 3.22 23.99 12.86
C ASN A 172 2.81 22.72 12.10
N VAL A 173 1.75 22.02 12.53
CA VAL A 173 1.29 20.79 11.90
C VAL A 173 -0.20 20.87 11.58
N PHE A 174 -0.55 20.50 10.36
CA PHE A 174 -1.94 20.37 9.92
C PHE A 174 -2.08 19.20 8.97
N ILE A 175 -3.31 18.73 8.80
CA ILE A 175 -3.66 17.63 7.92
C ILE A 175 -4.75 18.08 6.95
N ILE A 176 -4.69 17.58 5.72
CA ILE A 176 -5.68 17.86 4.66
C ILE A 176 -6.04 16.58 3.91
N PRO A 177 -7.21 16.52 3.26
CA PRO A 177 -7.49 15.50 2.27
C PRO A 177 -6.50 15.57 1.10
N LYS A 178 -6.07 14.40 0.60
CA LYS A 178 -5.08 14.26 -0.48
C LYS A 178 -5.46 15.04 -1.75
N GLU A 179 -6.75 15.18 -2.04
CA GLU A 179 -7.28 15.94 -3.19
C GLU A 179 -6.84 17.42 -3.19
N TYR A 180 -6.54 18.01 -2.03
CA TYR A 180 -6.12 19.41 -1.89
C TYR A 180 -4.59 19.60 -1.77
N GLN A 181 -3.80 18.54 -1.97
CA GLN A 181 -2.34 18.61 -1.76
C GLN A 181 -1.66 19.64 -2.65
N GLN A 182 -1.91 19.61 -3.96
CA GLN A 182 -1.25 20.52 -4.91
C GLN A 182 -1.66 21.99 -4.68
N GLU A 183 -2.93 22.22 -4.35
CA GLU A 183 -3.42 23.56 -4.01
C GLU A 183 -2.73 24.08 -2.74
N THR A 184 -2.57 23.23 -1.73
CA THR A 184 -1.87 23.56 -0.47
C THR A 184 -0.42 23.91 -0.72
N MET A 185 0.31 23.11 -1.52
CA MET A 185 1.70 23.38 -1.90
C MET A 185 1.83 24.74 -2.59
N THR A 186 0.90 25.06 -3.48
CA THR A 186 0.84 26.35 -4.19
C THR A 186 0.61 27.52 -3.22
N VAL A 187 -0.30 27.37 -2.26
CA VAL A 187 -0.58 28.37 -1.24
C VAL A 187 0.64 28.60 -0.34
N LEU A 188 1.26 27.53 0.16
CA LEU A 188 2.45 27.64 1.02
C LEU A 188 3.62 28.28 0.26
N GLY A 189 3.81 27.93 -1.01
CA GLY A 189 4.81 28.57 -1.88
C GLY A 189 4.58 30.07 -2.04
N LYS A 190 3.32 30.50 -2.28
CA LYS A 190 2.95 31.93 -2.34
C LYS A 190 3.15 32.66 -1.02
N LEU A 191 3.11 31.95 0.11
CA LEU A 191 3.34 32.50 1.45
C LEU A 191 4.82 32.46 1.86
N GLY A 192 5.70 31.86 1.05
CA GLY A 192 7.12 31.73 1.34
C GLY A 192 7.39 30.84 2.56
N VAL A 193 6.58 29.80 2.76
CA VAL A 193 6.67 28.90 3.91
C VAL A 193 7.25 27.56 3.47
N ASN A 194 8.37 27.18 4.05
CA ASN A 194 8.95 25.86 3.86
C ASN A 194 8.11 24.80 4.58
N TYR A 195 8.09 23.59 4.03
CA TYR A 195 7.33 22.48 4.60
C TYR A 195 7.98 21.13 4.30
N SER A 196 7.64 20.16 5.14
CA SER A 196 7.75 18.73 4.84
C SER A 196 6.38 18.10 4.88
N MET A 197 6.19 16.98 4.18
CA MET A 197 4.90 16.30 4.13
C MET A 197 5.04 14.79 4.30
N LYS A 198 4.01 14.17 4.88
CA LYS A 198 3.86 12.72 5.00
C LYS A 198 2.43 12.32 4.64
N GLU A 199 2.30 11.21 3.93
CA GLU A 199 1.01 10.69 3.49
C GLU A 199 0.51 9.60 4.44
N TYR A 200 -0.77 9.63 4.76
CA TYR A 200 -1.40 8.69 5.68
C TYR A 200 -2.74 8.21 5.12
N TYR A 201 -3.09 6.98 5.47
CA TYR A 201 -4.45 6.47 5.34
C TYR A 201 -5.09 6.53 6.72
N ILE A 202 -6.13 7.35 6.86
CA ILE A 202 -6.96 7.34 8.06
C ILE A 202 -8.05 6.32 7.83
N LEU A 203 -7.97 5.18 8.53
CA LEU A 203 -9.02 4.17 8.56
C LEU A 203 -10.24 4.77 9.27
N GLU A 204 -11.41 4.69 8.65
CA GLU A 204 -12.69 5.04 9.30
C GLU A 204 -13.23 3.88 10.13
#